data_AF-U6D9M1-F1
#
_entry.id   AF-U6D9M1-F1
#
_cell.length_a   1.000
_cell.length_b   1.000
_cell.length_c   1.000
_cell.angle_alpha   90.00
_cell.angle_beta   90.00
_cell.angle_gamma   90.00
#
_symmetry.space_group_name_H-M   'P 1'
#
loop_
_entity.id
_entity.type
_entity.pdbx_description
1 polymer ?
#
loop_
_entity_poly.entity_id
_entity_poly.type
_entity_poly.pdbx_seq_one_letter_code
_entity_poly.pdbx_strand_id
1 'polypeptide(L)' 'ASERSRGPRKGGRVIAPKKARIVQQQKLKKDLEVGIRKKIEHDVVMKACSSLPKRLALVKASAMKEAASSSSTKTPS' A
#
# COMPACT_ATOMS: atom_id res chain seq x y z
N ALA A 1 5.11 -44.39 16.42
CA ALA A 1 3.74 -44.93 16.32
C ALA A 1 2.72 -43.79 16.35
N SER A 2 1.75 -43.82 15.42
CA SER A 2 0.47 -43.09 15.48
C SER A 2 0.38 -41.63 15.03
N GLU A 3 0.91 -41.29 13.87
CA GLU A 3 0.33 -40.23 13.02
C GLU A 3 -0.80 -40.87 12.19
N ARG A 4 -1.82 -41.42 12.86
CA ARG A 4 -3.04 -41.84 12.13
C ARG A 4 -3.73 -40.55 11.71
N SER A 5 -4.05 -40.42 10.43
CA SER A 5 -4.95 -39.41 9.87
C SER A 5 -6.29 -39.50 10.63
N ARG A 6 -6.36 -38.81 11.78
CA ARG A 6 -7.56 -38.80 12.60
C ARG A 6 -8.60 -38.12 11.73
N GLY A 7 -9.63 -38.88 11.40
CA GLY A 7 -10.79 -38.36 10.73
C GLY A 7 -11.33 -37.12 11.45
N PRO A 8 -12.30 -36.44 10.85
CA PRO A 8 -12.80 -35.17 11.34
C PRO A 8 -13.13 -35.27 12.82
N ARG A 9 -12.57 -34.37 13.62
CA ARG A 9 -12.81 -34.34 15.07
C ARG A 9 -14.31 -34.17 15.33
N LYS A 10 -14.79 -34.51 16.53
CA LYS A 10 -16.21 -34.32 16.90
C LYS A 10 -16.63 -32.87 16.59
N GLY A 11 -17.64 -32.69 15.72
CA GLY A 11 -18.07 -31.37 15.21
C GLY A 11 -17.39 -30.90 13.91
N GLY A 12 -16.34 -31.58 13.46
CA GLY A 12 -15.64 -31.33 12.20
C GLY A 12 -16.47 -31.79 11.02
N ARG A 13 -17.09 -30.84 10.32
CA ARG A 13 -17.85 -31.11 9.10
C ARG A 13 -16.89 -31.18 7.92
N VAL A 14 -16.72 -32.35 7.32
CA VAL A 14 -15.95 -32.48 6.07
C VAL A 14 -16.78 -31.93 4.94
N ILE A 15 -16.20 -30.97 4.22
CA ILE A 15 -16.79 -30.50 2.99
C ILE A 15 -16.75 -31.66 2.01
N ALA A 16 -17.92 -32.10 1.55
CA ALA A 16 -18.01 -33.14 0.54
C ALA A 16 -17.14 -32.76 -0.68
N PRO A 17 -16.44 -33.71 -1.33
CA PRO A 17 -15.50 -33.42 -2.41
C PRO A 17 -16.09 -32.52 -3.52
N LYS A 18 -17.38 -32.67 -3.82
CA LYS A 18 -18.11 -31.82 -4.78
C LYS A 18 -18.22 -30.35 -4.34
N LYS A 19 -18.44 -30.09 -3.05
CA LYS A 19 -18.50 -28.73 -2.48
C LYS A 19 -17.11 -28.13 -2.29
N ALA A 20 -16.08 -28.96 -2.08
CA ALA A 20 -14.69 -28.50 -1.97
C ALA A 20 -14.21 -27.85 -3.29
N ARG A 21 -14.55 -28.47 -4.43
CA ARG A 21 -14.27 -27.90 -5.76
C ARG A 21 -14.90 -26.53 -5.96
N ILE A 22 -16.17 -26.37 -5.60
CA ILE A 22 -16.89 -25.10 -5.71
C ILE A 22 -16.26 -24.03 -4.81
N VAL A 23 -15.91 -24.38 -3.57
CA VAL A 23 -15.25 -23.44 -2.64
C VAL A 23 -13.88 -23.00 -3.15
N GLN A 24 -13.07 -23.93 -3.68
CA GLN A 24 -11.78 -23.59 -4.29
C GLN A 24 -11.95 -22.65 -5.49
N GLN A 25 -12.90 -22.96 -6.38
CA GLN A 25 -13.19 -22.10 -7.54
C GLN A 25 -13.66 -20.71 -7.12
N GLN A 26 -14.49 -20.60 -6.08
CA GLN A 26 -14.93 -19.30 -5.56
C GLN A 26 -13.80 -18.49 -4.94
N LYS A 27 -12.86 -19.15 -4.24
CA LYS A 27 -11.67 -18.47 -3.71
C LYS A 27 -10.80 -17.93 -4.86
N LEU A 28 -10.47 -18.79 -5.82
CA LEU A 28 -9.70 -18.40 -7.00
C LEU A 28 -10.37 -17.24 -7.77
N LYS A 29 -11.69 -17.31 -7.98
CA LYS A 29 -12.44 -16.23 -8.63
C LYS A 29 -12.29 -14.90 -7.87
N LYS A 30 -12.49 -14.91 -6.55
CA LYS A 30 -12.39 -13.69 -5.71
C LYS A 30 -10.98 -13.11 -5.71
N ASP A 31 -9.97 -13.96 -5.57
CA ASP A 31 -8.57 -13.52 -5.51
C ASP A 31 -8.13 -12.87 -6.83
N LEU A 32 -8.52 -13.46 -7.97
CA LEU A 32 -8.26 -12.90 -9.29
C LEU A 32 -9.02 -11.58 -9.52
N GLU A 33 -10.29 -11.51 -9.13
CA GLU A 33 -11.12 -10.31 -9.30
C GLU A 33 -10.55 -9.12 -8.52
N VAL A 34 -10.12 -9.34 -7.27
CA VAL A 34 -9.47 -8.32 -6.45
C VAL A 34 -8.10 -7.94 -7.02
N GLY A 35 -7.31 -8.92 -7.47
CA GLY A 35 -6.00 -8.68 -8.05
C GLY A 35 -6.06 -7.83 -9.32
N ILE A 36 -7.00 -8.14 -10.22
CA ILE A 36 -7.22 -7.39 -11.47
C ILE A 36 -7.64 -5.95 -11.17
N ARG A 37 -8.61 -5.74 -10.26
CA ARG A 37 -9.05 -4.39 -9.87
C ARG A 37 -7.89 -3.55 -9.33
N LYS A 38 -7.11 -4.10 -8.39
CA LYS A 38 -5.92 -3.43 -7.84
C LYS A 38 -4.88 -3.09 -8.91
N LYS A 39 -4.66 -4.00 -9.87
CA LYS A 39 -3.68 -3.80 -10.94
C LYS A 39 -4.10 -2.68 -11.90
N ILE A 40 -5.37 -2.67 -12.30
CA ILE A 40 -5.95 -1.61 -13.14
C ILE A 40 -5.86 -0.25 -12.43
N GLU A 41 -6.30 -0.17 -11.18
CA GLU A 41 -6.24 1.05 -10.37
C GLU A 41 -4.80 1.58 -10.29
N HIS A 42 -3.85 0.72 -9.93
CA HIS A 42 -2.44 1.08 -9.84
C HIS A 42 -1.89 1.58 -11.19
N ASP A 43 -2.12 0.84 -12.28
CA ASP A 43 -1.54 1.16 -13.57
C ASP A 43 -2.15 2.46 -14.16
N VAL A 44 -3.45 2.71 -13.93
CA VAL A 44 -4.11 3.98 -14.27
C VAL A 44 -3.52 5.13 -13.45
N VAL A 45 -3.33 4.95 -12.14
CA VAL A 45 -2.73 5.97 -11.27
C VAL A 45 -1.29 6.27 -11.69
N MET A 46 -0.47 5.25 -11.96
CA MET A 46 0.91 5.43 -12.41
C MET A 46 0.99 6.13 -13.76
N LYS A 47 0.13 5.76 -14.71
CA LYS A 47 0.04 6.45 -16.00
C LYS A 47 -0.29 7.94 -15.82
N ALA A 48 -1.31 8.24 -15.01
CA ALA A 48 -1.69 9.62 -14.70
C ALA A 48 -0.55 10.37 -13.99
N CYS A 49 0.06 9.79 -12.95
CA CYS A 49 1.17 10.40 -12.21
C CYS A 49 2.39 10.65 -13.09
N SER A 50 2.68 9.76 -14.06
CA SER A 50 3.80 9.95 -14.99
C SER A 50 3.57 11.07 -16.02
N SER A 51 2.31 11.35 -16.37
CA SER A 51 1.95 12.46 -17.25
C SER A 51 1.93 13.82 -16.55
N LEU A 52 1.86 13.82 -15.21
CA LEU A 52 1.92 15.05 -14.43
C LEU A 52 3.39 15.43 -14.16
N PRO A 53 3.74 16.73 -14.24
CA PRO A 53 5.06 17.17 -13.85
C PRO A 53 5.32 16.79 -12.38
N LYS A 54 6.54 16.31 -12.12
CA LYS A 54 7.00 15.86 -10.79
C LYS A 54 6.65 16.91 -9.75
N ARG A 55 5.82 16.57 -8.76
CA ARG A 55 5.38 17.50 -7.72
C ARG A 55 6.62 18.12 -7.06
N LEU A 56 6.82 19.41 -7.29
CA LEU A 56 7.91 20.17 -6.69
C LEU A 56 7.66 20.22 -5.19
N ALA A 57 8.49 19.55 -4.42
CA ALA A 57 8.51 19.72 -2.98
C ALA A 57 9.09 21.11 -2.70
N LEU A 58 8.25 22.06 -2.31
CA LEU A 58 8.71 23.35 -1.81
C LEU A 58 9.40 23.10 -0.47
N VAL A 59 10.73 22.97 -0.50
CA VAL A 59 11.54 22.94 0.71
C VAL A 59 11.47 24.34 1.30
N LYS A 60 10.91 24.46 2.52
CA LYS A 60 10.98 25.71 3.27
C LYS A 60 12.44 25.91 3.68
N ALA A 61 13.10 26.91 3.10
CA ALA A 61 14.42 27.33 3.55
C ALA A 61 14.31 27.66 5.03
N SER A 62 15.07 26.96 5.88
CA SER A 62 15.26 27.39 7.26
C SER A 62 15.92 28.76 7.19
N ALA A 63 15.21 29.80 7.64
CA ALA A 63 15.79 31.12 7.80
C ALA A 63 17.10 30.95 8.58
N MET A 64 18.22 31.29 7.92
CA MET A 64 19.53 31.36 8.53
C MET A 64 19.39 32.16 9.82
N LYS A 65 19.70 31.51 10.93
CA LYS A 65 19.80 32.16 12.22
C LYS A 65 21.03 33.06 12.14
N GLU A 66 20.75 34.35 11.94
CA GLU A 66 21.48 35.50 12.47
C GLU A 66 22.67 35.10 13.37
N ALA A 67 23.89 35.32 12.87
CA ALA A 67 25.05 35.66 13.69
C ALA A 67 26.19 36.19 12.81
N ALA A 68 26.74 37.33 13.25
CA ALA A 68 28.05 37.90 12.95
C ALA A 68 28.16 38.99 11.84
N SER A 69 27.93 40.22 12.31
CA SER A 69 28.96 41.27 12.43
C SER A 69 29.06 42.37 11.35
N SER A 70 28.71 43.58 11.82
CA SER A 70 29.36 44.90 11.63
C SER A 70 29.37 45.57 10.25
N SER A 71 28.72 46.73 10.14
CA SER A 71 29.43 48.04 10.14
C SER A 71 28.50 49.25 9.96
N SER A 72 28.44 50.10 11.01
CA SER A 72 28.51 51.58 10.97
C SER A 72 27.71 52.37 9.91
N THR A 73 26.74 53.19 10.32
CA THR A 73 26.82 54.67 10.36
C THR A 73 25.49 55.30 10.82
N LYS A 74 25.58 56.53 11.35
CA LYS A 74 24.68 57.24 12.28
C LYS A 74 23.39 57.82 11.67
N THR A 75 22.38 58.02 12.53
CA THR A 75 21.22 58.95 12.40
C THR A 75 21.69 60.43 12.34
N PRO A 76 20.85 61.49 12.19
CA PRO A 76 19.37 61.58 12.16
C PRO A 76 18.76 62.57 11.13
N SER A 77 17.42 62.61 11.01
CA SER A 77 16.58 63.81 10.83
C SER A 77 15.14 63.45 11.19
#